data_AF-A0A2U0S9B0-F1
#
_entry.id   AF-A0A2U0S9B0-F1
#
_cell.length_a   1.000
_cell.length_b   1.000
_cell.length_c   1.000
_cell.angle_alpha   90.00
_cell.angle_beta   90.00
_cell.angle_gamma   90.00
#
_symmetry.space_group_name_H-M   'P 1'
#
loop_
_entity.id
_entity.type
_entity.pdbx_description
1 polymer ?
#
loop_
_entity_poly.entity_id
_entity_poly.type
_entity_poly.pdbx_seq_one_letter_code
_entity_poly.pdbx_strand_id
1 'polypeptide(L)'
;ELRDETEEDPMELEASKYDLAYIKLDGDIGCMVNGAGLAMATMDIIKLNGMFPANFLDVGGGANKEKVTAAFKIILSDPAVKGILVNIFGGIMRCDIIAEGIVAAAKEVNLAVPLVVRLEGTNVQQGKDILANS
;
A
#
# COMPACT_ATOMS: atom_id res chain seq x y z
N GLU A 1 22.25 19.30 -13.12
CA GLU A 1 21.71 17.96 -12.84
C GLU A 1 21.81 17.11 -14.09
N LEU A 2 21.97 15.78 -13.93
CA LEU A 2 22.06 14.80 -15.02
C LEU A 2 20.86 13.81 -15.02
N ARG A 3 19.87 14.02 -14.14
CA ARG A 3 18.66 13.19 -14.07
C ARG A 3 17.70 13.62 -15.18
N ASP A 4 17.16 12.64 -15.91
CA ASP A 4 16.17 12.84 -16.96
C ASP A 4 14.88 12.13 -16.57
N GLU A 5 13.92 12.89 -16.03
CA GLU A 5 12.63 12.37 -15.59
C GLU A 5 11.74 11.96 -16.78
N THR A 6 12.08 12.31 -18.02
CA THR A 6 11.27 11.91 -19.19
C THR A 6 11.43 10.44 -19.58
N GLU A 7 12.49 9.79 -19.08
CA GLU A 7 12.78 8.37 -19.28
C GLU A 7 12.42 7.50 -18.06
N GLU A 8 11.81 8.09 -17.01
CA GLU A 8 11.37 7.39 -15.80
C GLU A 8 9.86 7.07 -15.86
N ASP A 9 9.44 6.01 -15.17
CA ASP A 9 8.01 5.65 -15.13
C ASP A 9 7.20 6.72 -14.38
N PRO A 10 6.09 7.25 -14.96
CA PRO A 10 5.31 8.31 -14.33
C PRO A 10 4.74 7.96 -12.95
N MET A 11 4.41 6.68 -12.70
CA MET A 11 3.88 6.22 -11.42
C MET A 11 4.99 6.15 -10.37
N GLU A 12 6.19 5.71 -10.76
CA GLU A 12 7.37 5.71 -9.89
C GLU A 12 7.80 7.14 -9.53
N LEU A 13 7.77 8.06 -10.49
CA LEU A 13 8.00 9.49 -10.25
C LEU A 13 6.97 10.07 -9.29
N GLU A 14 5.68 9.78 -9.48
CA GLU A 14 4.64 10.27 -8.58
C GLU A 14 4.81 9.69 -7.17
N ALA A 15 5.12 8.40 -7.03
CA ALA A 15 5.41 7.76 -5.75
C ALA A 15 6.60 8.42 -5.04
N SER A 16 7.65 8.76 -5.78
CA SER A 16 8.87 9.38 -5.22
C SER A 16 8.60 10.72 -4.53
N LYS A 17 7.60 11.49 -4.99
CA LYS A 17 7.18 12.76 -4.36
C LYS A 17 6.67 12.59 -2.93
N TYR A 18 6.15 11.40 -2.62
CA TYR A 18 5.63 11.03 -1.30
C TYR A 18 6.60 10.16 -0.50
N ASP A 19 7.84 9.99 -0.98
CA ASP A 19 8.83 9.09 -0.37
C ASP A 19 8.23 7.68 -0.20
N LEU A 20 7.67 7.18 -1.31
CA LEU A 20 7.16 5.83 -1.51
C LEU A 20 8.04 5.12 -2.54
N ALA A 21 8.47 3.90 -2.25
CA ALA A 21 9.14 3.06 -3.24
C ALA A 21 8.06 2.22 -3.95
N TYR A 22 7.78 2.55 -5.20
CA TYR A 22 6.78 1.88 -6.03
C TYR A 22 7.46 1.28 -7.26
N ILE A 23 7.01 0.10 -7.70
CA ILE A 23 7.36 -0.49 -8.99
C ILE A 23 6.09 -1.14 -9.54
N LYS A 24 5.73 -0.83 -10.79
CA LYS A 24 4.57 -1.44 -11.47
C LYS A 24 4.92 -2.87 -11.92
N LEU A 25 3.96 -3.80 -11.78
CA LEU A 25 4.03 -5.16 -12.28
C LEU A 25 2.77 -5.51 -13.10
N ASP A 26 2.84 -6.58 -13.88
CA ASP A 26 1.71 -7.08 -14.67
C ASP A 26 0.84 -8.05 -13.84
N GLY A 27 -0.02 -7.50 -12.99
CA GLY A 27 -0.90 -8.28 -12.10
C GLY A 27 -2.24 -7.62 -11.80
N ASP A 28 -2.98 -8.21 -10.87
CA ASP A 28 -4.35 -7.81 -10.55
C ASP A 28 -4.60 -7.57 -9.05
N ILE A 29 -3.63 -7.84 -8.18
CA ILE A 29 -3.69 -7.54 -6.75
C ILE A 29 -2.68 -6.46 -6.39
N GLY A 30 -3.19 -5.27 -6.06
CA GLY A 30 -2.38 -4.17 -5.55
C GLY A 30 -1.86 -4.49 -4.15
N CYS A 31 -0.61 -4.11 -3.85
CA CYS A 31 0.03 -4.35 -2.57
C CYS A 31 0.43 -3.04 -1.91
N MET A 32 0.18 -2.89 -0.61
CA MET A 32 0.73 -1.79 0.21
C MET A 32 1.33 -2.36 1.49
N VAL A 33 2.64 -2.20 1.66
CA VAL A 33 3.41 -2.87 2.71
C VAL A 33 4.43 -1.93 3.33
N ASN A 34 4.82 -2.14 4.59
CA ASN A 34 5.96 -1.46 5.19
C ASN A 34 7.19 -2.39 5.26
N GLY A 35 8.29 -1.93 4.69
CA GLY A 35 9.56 -2.65 4.56
C GLY A 35 9.65 -3.48 3.28
N ALA A 36 10.68 -3.20 2.46
CA ALA A 36 10.93 -3.86 1.18
C ALA A 36 10.93 -5.39 1.24
N GLY A 37 11.53 -5.98 2.29
CA GLY A 37 11.55 -7.43 2.46
C GLY A 37 10.15 -8.03 2.64
N LEU A 38 9.30 -7.37 3.42
CA LEU A 38 7.91 -7.80 3.62
C LEU A 38 7.08 -7.54 2.36
N ALA A 39 7.36 -6.47 1.61
CA ALA A 39 6.70 -6.17 0.35
C ALA A 39 6.96 -7.28 -0.69
N MET A 40 8.22 -7.70 -0.85
CA MET A 40 8.59 -8.85 -1.70
C MET A 40 7.89 -10.15 -1.25
N ALA A 41 7.94 -10.47 0.05
CA ALA A 41 7.26 -11.65 0.56
C ALA A 41 5.73 -11.61 0.38
N THR A 42 5.13 -10.41 0.41
CA THR A 42 3.69 -10.22 0.19
C THR A 42 3.33 -10.46 -1.28
N MET A 43 4.17 -10.01 -2.22
CA MET A 43 4.01 -10.33 -3.64
C MET A 43 4.14 -11.85 -3.89
N ASP A 44 5.15 -12.47 -3.26
CA ASP A 44 5.36 -13.92 -3.39
C ASP A 44 4.16 -14.72 -2.87
N ILE A 45 3.61 -14.38 -1.70
CA ILE A 45 2.46 -15.11 -1.15
C ILE A 45 1.20 -14.93 -2.00
N ILE A 46 0.97 -13.75 -2.59
CA ILE A 46 -0.12 -13.56 -3.57
C ILE A 46 0.06 -14.51 -4.74
N LYS A 47 1.29 -14.57 -5.27
CA LYS A 47 1.63 -15.43 -6.40
C LYS A 47 1.47 -16.91 -6.10
N LEU A 48 1.91 -17.34 -4.92
CA LEU A 48 1.78 -18.72 -4.43
C LEU A 48 0.31 -19.13 -4.25
N ASN A 49 -0.60 -18.18 -4.07
CA ASN A 49 -2.05 -18.43 -3.97
C ASN A 49 -2.80 -18.22 -5.31
N GLY A 50 -2.08 -18.15 -6.43
CA GLY A 50 -2.65 -18.22 -7.78
C GLY A 50 -3.07 -16.89 -8.40
N MET A 51 -2.90 -15.77 -7.69
CA MET A 51 -3.14 -14.42 -8.21
C MET A 51 -1.82 -13.76 -8.62
N PHE A 52 -1.85 -12.55 -9.18
CA PHE A 52 -0.63 -11.87 -9.63
C PHE A 52 -0.51 -10.50 -8.94
N PRO A 53 0.63 -10.20 -8.28
CA PRO A 53 0.83 -8.87 -7.69
C PRO A 53 0.93 -7.82 -8.80
N ALA A 54 0.15 -6.75 -8.69
CA ALA A 54 0.11 -5.65 -9.65
C ALA A 54 1.22 -4.62 -9.41
N ASN A 55 1.82 -4.62 -8.22
CA ASN A 55 2.88 -3.69 -7.88
C ASN A 55 3.71 -4.18 -6.69
N PHE A 56 4.93 -3.66 -6.61
CA PHE A 56 5.67 -3.51 -5.36
C PHE A 56 5.34 -2.13 -4.80
N LEU A 57 5.09 -2.03 -3.49
CA LEU A 57 5.03 -0.73 -2.82
C LEU A 57 5.44 -0.84 -1.35
N ASP A 58 6.50 -0.12 -1.00
CA ASP A 58 6.96 0.09 0.37
C ASP A 58 6.62 1.52 0.84
N VAL A 59 5.76 1.63 1.85
CA VAL A 59 5.38 2.92 2.48
C VAL A 59 6.37 3.40 3.55
N GLY A 60 7.38 2.58 3.86
CA GLY A 60 8.39 2.86 4.87
C GLY A 60 7.86 2.78 6.32
N GLY A 61 8.73 3.14 7.26
CA GLY A 61 8.48 3.06 8.71
C GLY A 61 7.63 4.19 9.31
N GLY A 62 7.15 5.14 8.51
CA GLY A 62 6.48 6.37 8.97
C GLY A 62 5.27 6.73 8.12
N ALA A 63 4.43 5.75 7.80
CA ALA A 63 3.23 5.97 7.00
C ALA A 63 2.22 6.83 7.77
N ASN A 64 1.91 8.01 7.23
CA ASN A 64 0.86 8.89 7.71
C ASN A 64 -0.32 8.86 6.72
N LYS A 65 -1.41 9.56 7.05
CA LYS A 65 -2.61 9.61 6.19
C LYS A 65 -2.29 10.04 4.75
N GLU A 66 -1.45 11.05 4.56
CA GLU A 66 -1.11 11.58 3.24
C GLU A 66 -0.37 10.54 2.38
N LYS A 67 0.65 9.90 2.93
CA LYS A 67 1.39 8.82 2.25
C LYS A 67 0.49 7.64 1.90
N VAL A 68 -0.40 7.25 2.82
CA VAL A 68 -1.35 6.15 2.59
C VAL A 68 -2.34 6.53 1.47
N THR A 69 -2.92 7.72 1.51
CA THR A 69 -3.80 8.21 0.44
C THR A 69 -3.11 8.25 -0.91
N ALA A 70 -1.87 8.75 -0.98
CA ALA A 70 -1.08 8.76 -2.20
C ALA A 70 -0.83 7.35 -2.74
N ALA A 71 -0.45 6.41 -1.87
CA ALA A 71 -0.28 5.00 -2.23
C ALA A 71 -1.56 4.40 -2.82
N PHE A 72 -2.73 4.65 -2.20
CA PHE A 72 -4.01 4.21 -2.75
C PHE A 72 -4.30 4.81 -4.13
N LYS A 73 -4.07 6.11 -4.32
CA LYS A 73 -4.27 6.78 -5.62
C LYS A 73 -3.37 6.20 -6.71
N ILE A 74 -2.12 5.89 -6.39
CA ILE A 74 -1.15 5.29 -7.32
C ILE A 74 -1.54 3.85 -7.66
N ILE A 75 -1.90 3.02 -6.67
CA ILE A 75 -2.33 1.64 -6.92
C ILE A 75 -3.60 1.62 -7.77
N LEU A 76 -4.57 2.49 -7.48
CA LEU A 76 -5.87 2.52 -8.16
C LEU A 76 -5.84 3.22 -9.53
N SER A 77 -4.77 3.93 -9.88
CA SER A 77 -4.62 4.46 -11.23
C SER A 77 -4.29 3.36 -12.24
N ASP A 78 -3.91 2.17 -11.77
CA ASP A 78 -3.79 0.97 -12.60
C ASP A 78 -5.16 0.26 -12.76
N PRO A 79 -5.78 0.30 -13.95
CA PRO A 79 -7.07 -0.33 -14.18
C PRO A 79 -7.04 -1.87 -14.11
N ALA A 80 -5.85 -2.50 -14.10
CA ALA A 80 -5.72 -3.94 -13.93
C ALA A 80 -6.00 -4.40 -12.49
N VAL A 81 -5.89 -3.50 -11.50
CA VAL A 81 -6.08 -3.81 -10.09
C VAL A 81 -7.55 -4.13 -9.79
N LYS A 82 -7.78 -5.34 -9.27
CA LYS A 82 -9.10 -5.86 -8.90
C LYS A 82 -9.30 -5.98 -7.39
N GLY A 83 -8.25 -5.77 -6.60
CA GLY A 83 -8.28 -5.81 -5.15
C GLY A 83 -6.96 -5.35 -4.57
N ILE A 84 -6.97 -4.93 -3.30
CA ILE A 84 -5.77 -4.43 -2.61
C ILE A 84 -5.51 -5.26 -1.36
N LEU A 85 -4.28 -5.72 -1.19
CA LEU A 85 -3.76 -6.31 0.03
C LEU A 85 -2.84 -5.31 0.75
N VAL A 86 -3.30 -4.85 1.91
CA VAL A 86 -2.50 -4.06 2.84
C VAL A 86 -1.92 -5.00 3.88
N ASN A 87 -0.60 -5.09 3.98
CA ASN A 87 0.08 -5.93 4.96
C ASN A 87 1.08 -5.08 5.75
N ILE A 88 0.70 -4.73 6.99
CA ILE A 88 1.51 -3.86 7.83
C ILE A 88 1.92 -4.59 9.11
N PHE A 89 3.21 -4.49 9.42
CA PHE A 89 3.78 -4.91 10.70
C PHE A 89 4.17 -3.67 11.52
N GLY A 90 3.36 -3.34 12.51
CA GLY A 90 3.55 -2.23 13.44
C GLY A 90 4.62 -2.53 14.49
N GLY A 91 5.85 -2.11 14.24
CA GLY A 91 6.90 -2.04 15.26
C GLY A 91 6.81 -0.72 16.03
N ILE A 92 7.63 0.25 15.62
CA ILE A 92 7.57 1.64 16.11
C ILE A 92 6.26 2.30 15.64
N MET A 93 5.75 1.92 14.47
CA MET A 93 4.43 2.33 14.02
C MET A 93 3.32 1.62 14.78
N ARG A 94 2.32 2.42 15.13
CA ARG A 94 1.11 2.05 15.85
C ARG A 94 0.01 1.66 14.86
N CYS A 95 -0.52 0.43 15.00
CA CYS A 95 -1.53 -0.10 14.07
C CYS A 95 -2.83 0.71 14.07
N ASP A 96 -3.18 1.36 15.18
CA ASP A 96 -4.34 2.24 15.29
C ASP A 96 -4.22 3.48 14.38
N ILE A 97 -3.06 4.15 14.39
CA ILE A 97 -2.80 5.32 13.52
C ILE A 97 -2.87 4.91 12.04
N ILE A 98 -2.31 3.74 11.71
CA ILE A 98 -2.35 3.21 10.34
C ILE A 98 -3.76 2.85 9.92
N ALA A 99 -4.55 2.21 10.79
CA ALA A 99 -5.94 1.89 10.52
C ALA A 99 -6.77 3.15 10.24
N GLU A 100 -6.61 4.20 11.03
CA GLU A 100 -7.27 5.50 10.78
C GLU A 100 -6.86 6.08 9.42
N GLY A 101 -5.57 6.02 9.09
CA GLY A 101 -5.04 6.45 7.80
C GLY A 101 -5.67 5.68 6.63
N ILE A 102 -5.76 4.35 6.73
CA ILE A 102 -6.39 3.48 5.73
C ILE A 102 -7.86 3.82 5.56
N VAL A 103 -8.62 3.92 6.65
CA VAL A 103 -10.07 4.22 6.60
C VAL A 103 -10.30 5.59 5.96
N ALA A 104 -9.51 6.59 6.34
CA ALA A 104 -9.64 7.93 5.80
C ALA A 104 -9.27 7.98 4.31
N ALA A 105 -8.19 7.30 3.92
CA ALA A 105 -7.76 7.19 2.52
C ALA A 105 -8.80 6.47 1.66
N ALA A 106 -9.31 5.32 2.11
CA ALA A 106 -10.31 4.53 1.38
C ALA A 106 -11.60 5.33 1.12
N LYS A 107 -12.02 6.15 2.10
CA LYS A 107 -13.17 7.08 1.95
C LYS A 107 -12.86 8.22 0.97
N GLU A 108 -11.67 8.79 1.03
CA GLU A 108 -11.26 9.89 0.14
C GLU A 108 -11.16 9.44 -1.31
N VAL A 109 -10.61 8.26 -1.59
CA VAL A 109 -10.45 7.73 -2.95
C VAL A 109 -11.70 7.02 -3.49
N ASN A 110 -12.77 6.93 -2.69
CA ASN A 110 -14.00 6.20 -3.01
C ASN A 110 -13.70 4.78 -3.52
N LEU A 111 -13.04 3.98 -2.68
CA LEU A 111 -12.51 2.67 -3.05
C LEU A 111 -13.60 1.72 -3.57
N ALA A 112 -13.49 1.33 -4.84
CA ALA A 112 -14.46 0.46 -5.51
C ALA A 112 -14.05 -1.03 -5.55
N VAL A 113 -12.79 -1.34 -5.28
CA VAL A 113 -12.24 -2.70 -5.26
C VAL A 113 -12.17 -3.24 -3.83
N PRO A 114 -12.27 -4.57 -3.61
CA PRO A 114 -12.12 -5.16 -2.29
C PRO A 114 -10.77 -4.82 -1.64
N LEU A 115 -10.83 -4.50 -0.34
CA LEU A 115 -9.67 -4.22 0.49
C LEU A 115 -9.49 -5.32 1.54
N VAL A 116 -8.32 -5.94 1.55
CA VAL A 116 -7.92 -6.87 2.62
C VAL A 116 -6.80 -6.21 3.42
N VAL A 117 -7.00 -6.09 4.73
CA VAL A 117 -6.01 -5.47 5.63
C VAL A 117 -5.53 -6.50 6.66
N ARG A 118 -4.23 -6.76 6.65
CA ARG A 118 -3.51 -7.51 7.68
C ARG A 118 -2.69 -6.52 8.50
N LEU A 119 -3.04 -6.36 9.76
CA LEU A 119 -2.26 -5.63 10.77
C LEU A 119 -1.69 -6.61 11.80
N GLU A 120 -0.43 -6.46 12.16
CA GLU A 120 0.18 -7.09 13.34
C GLU A 120 1.12 -6.14 14.06
N GLY A 121 1.31 -6.33 15.37
CA GLY A 121 2.25 -5.55 16.19
C GLY A 121 1.59 -4.56 17.17
N THR A 122 2.23 -3.41 17.40
CA THR A 122 1.83 -2.43 18.43
C THR A 122 0.40 -1.94 18.18
N ASN A 123 -0.46 -2.02 19.21
CA ASN A 123 -1.87 -1.62 19.17
C ASN A 123 -2.73 -2.31 18.09
N VAL A 124 -2.35 -3.53 17.68
CA VAL A 124 -3.08 -4.28 16.66
C VAL A 124 -4.57 -4.44 16.96
N GLN A 125 -4.96 -4.65 18.22
CA GLN A 125 -6.38 -4.81 18.58
C GLN A 125 -7.17 -3.53 18.27
N GLN A 126 -6.67 -2.38 18.68
CA GLN A 126 -7.30 -1.09 18.40
C GLN A 126 -7.39 -0.82 16.89
N GLY A 127 -6.33 -1.14 16.14
CA GLY A 127 -6.36 -1.03 14.67
C GLY A 127 -7.42 -1.92 14.02
N LYS A 128 -7.58 -3.17 14.50
CA LYS A 128 -8.64 -4.08 14.03
C LYS A 128 -10.03 -3.56 14.39
N ASP A 129 -10.22 -3.02 15.58
CA ASP A 129 -11.49 -2.44 16.01
C ASP A 129 -11.87 -1.21 15.16
N ILE A 130 -10.90 -0.37 14.79
CA ILE A 130 -11.11 0.79 13.90
C ILE A 130 -11.56 0.33 12.50
N LEU A 131 -10.91 -0.69 11.93
CA LEU A 131 -11.28 -1.23 10.62
C LEU A 131 -12.65 -1.90 10.64
N ALA A 132 -12.98 -2.63 11.70
CA ALA A 132 -14.26 -3.34 11.83
C ALA A 132 -15.47 -2.40 11.94
N ASN A 133 -15.28 -1.17 12.41
CA ASN A 133 -16.32 -0.17 12.60
C ASN A 133 -16.36 0.92 11.50
N SER A 134 -15.67 0.69 10.37
CA SER A 134 -15.38 1.73 9.36
C SER A 134 -16.39 1.88 8.22
#